data_AF-A0A9P5PL36-F1
#
_entry.id   AF-A0A9P5PL36-F1
#
_cell.length_a   1.000
_cell.length_b   1.000
_cell.length_c   1.000
_cell.angle_alpha   90.00
_cell.angle_beta   90.00
_cell.angle_gamma   90.00
#
_symmetry.space_group_name_H-M   'P 1'
#
loop_
_entity.id
_entity.type
_entity.pdbx_description
1 polymer ?
#
loop_
_entity_poly.entity_id
_entity_poly.type
_entity_poly.pdbx_seq_one_letter_code
_entity_poly.pdbx_strand_id
1 'polypeptide(L)'
;MASLNVVSTQYLQLPMGNTSFTEYGGCQDPACGVVGSGFTAAINQLAFGSVPGIGAGGACGRCFSLTGTEDPFDPIFTGPFNTVIVQVTDMCPVQGNEPWCGQTVSEPINSFGTEFHFDLCLDNGAAQAFFPSGHYALLGNFFEVDCSLWVGSDGPELWEGACINSTAGLWPDGVGCANQGAAPGGTAPPTTPTSPAGSAPTSSTQSIYGQWFVVLL
;
A
#
# COMPACT_ATOMS: atom_id res chain seq x y z
N MET A 1 -1.29 -1.29 35.30
CA MET A 1 -2.04 -0.94 34.09
C MET A 1 -1.53 0.42 33.61
N ALA A 2 -0.50 0.42 32.75
CA ALA A 2 -0.06 1.64 32.11
C ALA A 2 -0.96 1.86 30.89
N SER A 3 -1.70 2.95 30.90
CA SER A 3 -2.52 3.40 29.77
C SER A 3 -1.58 3.78 28.64
N LEU A 4 -1.59 3.01 27.55
CA LEU A 4 -0.78 3.23 26.36
C LEU A 4 -1.42 4.33 25.50
N ASN A 5 -1.46 5.57 26.01
CA ASN A 5 -1.76 6.74 25.16
C ASN A 5 -0.45 7.25 24.55
N VAL A 6 0.16 6.45 23.68
CA VAL A 6 1.09 6.95 22.68
C VAL A 6 0.29 7.01 21.39
N VAL A 7 -0.19 8.19 21.04
CA VAL A 7 -0.60 8.47 19.66
C VAL A 7 0.68 8.34 18.84
N SER A 8 0.93 7.18 18.23
CA SER A 8 2.13 6.99 17.42
C SER A 8 2.01 7.87 16.18
N THR A 9 2.84 8.91 16.06
CA THR A 9 2.91 9.79 14.87
C THR A 9 3.50 9.07 13.65
N GLN A 10 3.43 7.75 13.59
CA GLN A 10 4.19 6.90 12.69
C GLN A 10 3.24 5.99 11.93
N TYR A 11 3.65 5.68 10.71
CA TYR A 11 3.03 4.67 9.87
C TYR A 11 2.98 3.32 10.59
N LEU A 12 1.91 2.56 10.37
CA LEU A 12 1.74 1.22 10.93
C LEU A 12 2.36 0.22 9.95
N GLN A 13 3.57 -0.24 10.24
CA GLN A 13 4.35 -1.10 9.36
C GLN A 13 4.77 -2.35 10.13
N LEU A 14 4.05 -3.45 9.88
CA LEU A 14 4.26 -4.74 10.53
C LEU A 14 4.58 -5.81 9.48
N PRO A 15 5.42 -6.81 9.79
CA PRO A 15 5.78 -7.86 8.85
C PRO A 15 4.67 -8.90 8.64
N MET A 16 3.56 -8.83 9.38
CA MET A 16 2.43 -9.74 9.25
C MET A 16 1.18 -9.15 9.87
N GLY A 17 0.02 -9.66 9.45
CA GLY A 17 -1.26 -9.29 10.04
C GLY A 17 -2.44 -9.86 9.27
N ASN A 18 -3.63 -9.56 9.79
CA ASN A 18 -4.87 -9.75 9.06
C ASN A 18 -5.12 -8.55 8.16
N THR A 19 -5.67 -8.79 6.98
CA THR A 19 -5.82 -7.77 5.94
C THR A 19 -7.04 -8.04 5.07
N SER A 20 -7.42 -7.03 4.31
CA SER A 20 -8.40 -7.13 3.23
C SER A 20 -7.70 -6.97 1.89
N PHE A 21 -8.33 -7.49 0.84
CA PHE A 21 -7.80 -7.52 -0.51
C PHE A 21 -8.86 -7.04 -1.50
N THR A 22 -8.47 -6.22 -2.46
CA THR A 22 -9.23 -5.90 -3.67
C THR A 22 -8.32 -5.96 -4.90
N GLU A 23 -8.86 -5.60 -6.06
CA GLU A 23 -8.12 -5.46 -7.30
C GLU A 23 -8.28 -4.06 -7.93
N TYR A 24 -7.23 -3.59 -8.61
CA TYR A 24 -7.23 -2.34 -9.36
C TYR A 24 -6.48 -2.46 -10.69
N GLY A 25 -6.80 -1.59 -11.65
CA GLY A 25 -6.07 -1.45 -12.91
C GLY A 25 -5.26 -0.16 -12.96
N GLY A 26 -4.33 -0.07 -13.90
CA GLY A 26 -3.54 1.14 -14.15
C GLY A 26 -2.27 1.26 -13.30
N CYS A 27 -1.62 0.14 -12.95
CA CYS A 27 -0.42 0.13 -12.10
C CYS A 27 0.88 0.48 -12.84
N GLN A 28 0.80 1.27 -13.92
CA GLN A 28 1.92 1.66 -14.79
C GLN A 28 2.56 3.00 -14.41
N ASP A 29 1.96 3.74 -13.47
CA ASP A 29 2.53 4.97 -12.88
C ASP A 29 2.37 4.94 -11.34
N PRO A 30 3.04 3.98 -10.66
CA PRO A 30 2.74 3.71 -9.27
C PRO A 30 3.51 4.65 -8.33
N ALA A 31 3.03 4.83 -7.09
CA ALA A 31 3.53 5.82 -6.14
C ALA A 31 4.99 5.62 -5.69
N CYS A 32 5.57 4.43 -5.84
CA CYS A 32 7.00 4.20 -5.62
C CYS A 32 7.88 4.70 -6.78
N GLY A 33 7.27 5.02 -7.93
CA GLY A 33 7.95 5.56 -9.11
C GLY A 33 8.69 4.52 -9.94
N VAL A 34 8.39 3.23 -9.74
CA VAL A 34 8.99 2.12 -10.46
C VAL A 34 7.91 1.08 -10.74
N VAL A 35 7.78 0.68 -12.00
CA VAL A 35 6.83 -0.37 -12.42
C VAL A 35 7.47 -1.73 -12.18
N GLY A 36 6.75 -2.67 -11.56
CA GLY A 36 7.19 -4.06 -11.42
C GLY A 36 6.66 -4.95 -12.54
N SER A 37 7.49 -5.84 -13.09
CA SER A 37 7.06 -6.79 -14.15
C SER A 37 6.40 -8.06 -13.61
N GLY A 38 6.55 -8.33 -12.31
CA GLY A 38 5.89 -9.43 -11.60
C GLY A 38 4.57 -8.99 -10.97
N PHE A 39 4.02 -9.79 -10.07
CA PHE A 39 2.82 -9.42 -9.33
C PHE A 39 3.09 -8.24 -8.39
N THR A 40 2.29 -7.19 -8.48
CA THR A 40 2.41 -6.01 -7.63
C THR A 40 1.10 -5.67 -6.95
N ALA A 41 1.20 -4.90 -5.87
CA ALA A 41 0.05 -4.39 -5.15
C ALA A 41 0.29 -2.95 -4.69
N ALA A 42 -0.81 -2.23 -4.51
CA ALA A 42 -0.87 -1.07 -3.65
C ALA A 42 -1.13 -1.52 -2.20
N ILE A 43 -0.52 -0.86 -1.22
CA ILE A 43 -0.83 -1.06 0.21
C ILE A 43 -1.49 0.20 0.78
N ASN A 44 -2.37 0.07 1.78
CA ASN A 44 -3.04 1.23 2.38
C ASN A 44 -2.05 2.28 2.89
N GLN A 45 -2.42 3.55 2.76
CA GLN A 45 -1.55 4.70 3.05
C GLN A 45 -0.87 4.66 4.42
N LEU A 46 -1.58 4.18 5.46
CA LEU A 46 -1.03 4.05 6.82
C LEU A 46 0.14 3.06 6.91
N ALA A 47 0.21 2.07 6.02
CA ALA A 47 1.31 1.11 5.92
C ALA A 47 2.29 1.46 4.78
N PHE A 48 1.85 2.17 3.74
CA PHE A 48 2.69 2.57 2.61
C PHE A 48 3.91 3.39 3.05
N GLY A 49 3.71 4.33 3.97
CA GLY A 49 4.79 5.16 4.47
C GLY A 49 4.93 6.52 3.78
N SER A 50 3.91 6.99 3.07
CA SER A 50 3.91 8.30 2.40
C SER A 50 2.48 8.84 2.26
N VAL A 51 2.35 10.00 1.66
CA VAL A 51 1.07 10.62 1.28
C VAL A 51 1.09 10.99 -0.21
N PRO A 52 -0.09 11.18 -0.86
CA PRO A 52 -0.14 11.49 -2.29
C PRO A 52 0.75 12.67 -2.70
N GLY A 53 1.57 12.46 -3.73
CA GLY A 53 2.43 13.48 -4.33
C GLY A 53 3.78 13.71 -3.66
N ILE A 54 4.12 12.99 -2.57
CA ILE A 54 5.43 13.15 -1.89
C ILE A 54 6.44 12.05 -2.31
N GLY A 55 5.98 10.99 -2.96
CA GLY A 55 6.82 9.91 -3.48
C GLY A 55 6.82 8.67 -2.59
N ALA A 56 7.88 7.86 -2.72
CA ALA A 56 7.97 6.53 -2.16
C ALA A 56 7.92 6.52 -0.63
N GLY A 57 7.20 5.54 -0.06
CA GLY A 57 7.20 5.26 1.38
C GLY A 57 7.99 4.00 1.73
N GLY A 58 8.11 3.70 3.02
CA GLY A 58 8.91 2.56 3.50
C GLY A 58 8.43 1.18 3.08
N ALA A 59 7.22 1.06 2.51
CA ALA A 59 6.72 -0.18 1.92
C ALA A 59 7.30 -0.48 0.53
N CYS A 60 7.82 0.54 -0.16
CA CYS A 60 8.22 0.41 -1.56
C CYS A 60 9.32 -0.64 -1.77
N GLY A 61 8.98 -1.66 -2.57
CA GLY A 61 9.86 -2.75 -2.94
C GLY A 61 9.84 -3.96 -2.02
N ARG A 62 9.12 -3.90 -0.90
CA ARG A 62 8.96 -5.05 0.00
C ARG A 62 8.04 -6.08 -0.62
N CYS A 63 8.33 -7.36 -0.36
CA CYS A 63 7.56 -8.48 -0.89
C CYS A 63 6.73 -9.15 0.21
N PHE A 64 5.50 -9.52 -0.14
CA PHE A 64 4.55 -10.10 0.80
C PHE A 64 3.88 -11.34 0.21
N SER A 65 3.83 -12.40 1.00
CA SER A 65 2.95 -13.54 0.78
C SER A 65 1.55 -13.19 1.26
N LEU A 66 0.59 -13.11 0.34
CA LEU A 66 -0.80 -12.79 0.60
C LEU A 66 -1.62 -14.06 0.48
N THR A 67 -2.53 -14.32 1.42
CA THR A 67 -3.42 -15.48 1.39
C THR A 67 -4.86 -15.05 1.68
N GLY A 68 -5.77 -15.35 0.75
CA GLY A 68 -7.21 -15.17 0.96
C GLY A 68 -7.77 -16.29 1.83
N THR A 69 -8.77 -15.99 2.66
CA THR A 69 -9.39 -16.98 3.55
C THR A 69 -10.91 -16.86 3.65
N GLU A 70 -11.47 -15.73 3.25
CA GLU A 70 -12.90 -15.43 3.38
C GLU A 70 -13.32 -14.40 2.32
N ASP A 71 -14.54 -14.54 1.78
CA ASP A 71 -15.21 -13.47 1.05
C ASP A 71 -16.20 -12.77 2.01
N PRO A 72 -16.00 -11.48 2.36
CA PRO A 72 -16.87 -10.77 3.28
C PRO A 72 -18.28 -10.50 2.72
N PHE A 73 -18.49 -10.68 1.42
CA PHE A 73 -19.78 -10.53 0.73
C PHE A 73 -20.47 -11.87 0.45
N ASP A 74 -19.73 -12.97 0.44
CA ASP A 74 -20.27 -14.34 0.35
C ASP A 74 -19.73 -15.24 1.48
N PRO A 75 -20.28 -15.13 2.70
CA PRO A 75 -19.78 -15.87 3.86
C PRO A 75 -20.01 -17.39 3.81
N ILE A 76 -20.76 -17.90 2.82
CA ILE A 76 -20.92 -19.34 2.60
C ILE A 76 -19.91 -19.90 1.60
N PHE A 77 -19.18 -19.05 0.89
CA PHE A 77 -18.08 -19.46 0.03
C PHE A 77 -16.91 -19.97 0.87
N THR A 78 -16.46 -21.19 0.58
CA THR A 78 -15.40 -21.88 1.34
C THR A 78 -14.12 -22.08 0.55
N GLY A 79 -13.99 -21.40 -0.58
CA GLY A 79 -12.83 -21.49 -1.48
C GLY A 79 -13.08 -22.33 -2.74
N PRO A 80 -12.00 -22.65 -3.49
CA PRO A 80 -10.60 -22.54 -3.08
C PRO A 80 -10.12 -21.09 -2.96
N PHE A 81 -9.25 -20.82 -1.99
CA PHE A 81 -8.52 -19.56 -1.89
C PHE A 81 -7.06 -19.77 -2.29
N ASN A 82 -6.40 -18.70 -2.74
CA ASN A 82 -5.05 -18.75 -3.28
C ASN A 82 -4.06 -17.96 -2.41
N THR A 83 -2.78 -18.27 -2.62
CA THR A 83 -1.64 -17.52 -2.08
C THR A 83 -0.79 -17.00 -3.22
N VAL A 84 -0.40 -15.73 -3.16
CA VAL A 84 0.53 -15.11 -4.12
C VAL A 84 1.63 -14.34 -3.40
N ILE A 85 2.78 -14.18 -4.04
CA ILE A 85 3.81 -13.25 -3.59
C ILE A 85 3.73 -11.99 -4.44
N VAL A 86 3.53 -10.84 -3.81
CA VAL A 86 3.52 -9.53 -4.49
C VAL A 86 4.69 -8.68 -4.02
N GLN A 87 5.13 -7.76 -4.87
CA GLN A 87 5.97 -6.63 -4.47
C GLN A 87 5.09 -5.37 -4.33
N VAL A 88 5.24 -4.61 -3.25
CA VAL A 88 4.52 -3.33 -3.12
C VAL A 88 5.22 -2.28 -3.97
N THR A 89 4.50 -1.78 -4.98
CA THR A 89 4.98 -0.70 -5.86
C THR A 89 4.13 0.56 -5.74
N ASP A 90 2.96 0.48 -5.12
CA ASP A 90 1.97 1.55 -5.15
C ASP A 90 1.29 1.78 -3.80
N MET A 91 0.51 2.85 -3.72
CA MET A 91 -0.23 3.28 -2.54
C MET A 91 -1.72 3.27 -2.82
N CYS A 92 -2.50 2.70 -1.90
CA CYS A 92 -3.93 2.90 -1.84
C CYS A 92 -4.22 4.05 -0.87
N PRO A 93 -4.55 5.26 -1.34
CA PRO A 93 -4.72 6.43 -0.49
C PRO A 93 -6.00 6.34 0.35
N VAL A 94 -6.01 7.00 1.50
CA VAL A 94 -7.22 7.13 2.35
C VAL A 94 -8.37 7.76 1.56
N GLN A 95 -8.08 8.87 0.88
CA GLN A 95 -9.09 9.63 0.15
C GLN A 95 -9.60 8.84 -1.05
N GLY A 96 -10.92 8.61 -1.08
CA GLY A 96 -11.60 7.89 -2.16
C GLY A 96 -11.62 6.37 -2.01
N ASN A 97 -10.92 5.81 -1.01
CA ASN A 97 -10.89 4.38 -0.72
C ASN A 97 -11.22 4.08 0.74
N GLU A 98 -12.03 4.91 1.37
CA GLU A 98 -12.33 4.87 2.81
C GLU A 98 -12.79 3.47 3.30
N PRO A 99 -13.60 2.69 2.56
CA PRO A 99 -14.01 1.36 3.02
C PRO A 99 -12.83 0.39 3.22
N TRP A 100 -11.77 0.51 2.42
CA TRP A 100 -10.69 -0.46 2.32
C TRP A 100 -9.36 0.09 2.87
N CYS A 101 -9.00 1.31 2.50
CA CYS A 101 -7.71 1.96 2.80
C CYS A 101 -7.85 3.16 3.73
N GLY A 102 -9.02 3.34 4.35
CA GLY A 102 -9.34 4.46 5.24
C GLY A 102 -8.64 4.45 6.60
N GLN A 103 -7.72 3.52 6.86
CA GLN A 103 -7.03 3.43 8.14
C GLN A 103 -6.20 4.69 8.41
N THR A 104 -6.29 5.18 9.65
CA THR A 104 -5.52 6.32 10.17
C THR A 104 -4.88 5.96 11.51
N VAL A 105 -3.98 6.80 12.01
CA VAL A 105 -3.40 6.60 13.35
C VAL A 105 -4.48 6.54 14.45
N SER A 106 -5.54 7.35 14.34
CA SER A 106 -6.62 7.41 15.33
C SER A 106 -7.69 6.34 15.11
N GLU A 107 -7.85 5.87 13.88
CA GLU A 107 -8.84 4.88 13.47
C GLU A 107 -8.14 3.85 12.57
N PRO A 108 -7.36 2.92 13.16
CA PRO A 108 -6.45 2.08 12.38
C PRO A 108 -7.14 0.91 11.70
N ILE A 109 -8.47 0.81 11.74
CA ILE A 109 -9.23 -0.33 11.24
C ILE A 109 -10.19 0.17 10.15
N ASN A 110 -10.21 -0.51 9.00
CA ASN A 110 -11.13 -0.18 7.91
C ASN A 110 -12.56 -0.72 8.15
N SER A 111 -13.45 -0.53 7.18
CA SER A 111 -14.86 -0.96 7.31
C SER A 111 -15.05 -2.48 7.38
N PHE A 112 -14.00 -3.25 7.10
CA PHE A 112 -13.99 -4.71 7.12
C PHE A 112 -13.19 -5.28 8.30
N GLY A 113 -12.83 -4.46 9.28
CA GLY A 113 -12.22 -4.94 10.51
C GLY A 113 -10.72 -5.23 10.40
N THR A 114 -10.02 -4.66 9.41
CA THR A 114 -8.58 -4.93 9.18
C THR A 114 -7.70 -3.68 9.22
N GLU A 115 -6.49 -3.83 9.74
CA GLU A 115 -5.50 -2.74 9.88
C GLU A 115 -4.72 -2.44 8.59
N PHE A 116 -4.69 -3.43 7.69
CA PHE A 116 -3.97 -3.39 6.44
C PHE A 116 -4.91 -3.69 5.29
N HIS A 117 -4.56 -3.17 4.12
CA HIS A 117 -5.22 -3.53 2.88
C HIS A 117 -4.21 -3.61 1.74
N PHE A 118 -4.35 -4.62 0.89
CA PHE A 118 -3.60 -4.78 -0.35
C PHE A 118 -4.56 -4.76 -1.54
N ASP A 119 -4.32 -3.84 -2.46
CA ASP A 119 -5.06 -3.73 -3.70
C ASP A 119 -4.18 -4.30 -4.83
N LEU A 120 -4.55 -5.46 -5.38
CA LEU A 120 -3.69 -6.24 -6.29
C LEU A 120 -3.85 -5.74 -7.73
N CYS A 121 -2.74 -5.60 -8.46
CA CYS A 121 -2.81 -5.08 -9.82
C CYS A 121 -3.37 -6.12 -10.81
N LEU A 122 -4.35 -5.68 -11.61
CA LEU A 122 -4.93 -6.44 -12.71
C LEU A 122 -3.98 -6.55 -13.92
N ASP A 123 -3.17 -5.52 -14.16
CA ASP A 123 -2.39 -5.40 -15.40
C ASP A 123 -1.25 -6.41 -15.50
N ASN A 124 -0.73 -6.88 -14.36
CA ASN A 124 0.39 -7.83 -14.29
C ASN A 124 -0.05 -9.25 -13.85
N GLY A 125 -1.35 -9.52 -13.76
CA GLY A 125 -1.88 -10.85 -13.46
C GLY A 125 -2.05 -11.15 -11.97
N ALA A 126 -1.68 -10.24 -11.06
CA ALA A 126 -1.69 -10.51 -9.62
C ALA A 126 -3.11 -10.81 -9.11
N ALA A 127 -4.07 -9.95 -9.46
CA ALA A 127 -5.45 -10.11 -9.09
C ALA A 127 -6.06 -11.41 -9.65
N GLN A 128 -5.83 -11.71 -10.93
CA GLN A 128 -6.36 -12.91 -11.58
C GLN A 128 -5.78 -14.22 -11.00
N ALA A 129 -4.56 -14.18 -10.46
CA ALA A 129 -3.95 -15.32 -9.78
C ALA A 129 -4.46 -15.50 -8.35
N PHE A 130 -4.94 -14.42 -7.72
CA PHE A 130 -5.34 -14.41 -6.31
C PHE A 130 -6.84 -14.67 -6.12
N PHE A 131 -7.68 -13.90 -6.83
CA PHE A 131 -9.13 -13.89 -6.65
C PHE A 131 -9.81 -15.06 -7.39
N PRO A 132 -10.58 -15.90 -6.69
CA PRO A 132 -11.47 -16.87 -7.33
C PRO A 132 -12.49 -16.15 -8.23
N SER A 133 -12.90 -16.80 -9.32
CA SER A 133 -13.87 -16.21 -10.26
C SER A 133 -15.16 -15.79 -9.54
N GLY A 134 -15.52 -14.51 -9.62
CA GLY A 134 -16.70 -13.94 -8.98
C GLY A 134 -16.49 -13.40 -7.57
N HIS A 135 -15.26 -13.46 -7.04
CA HIS A 135 -14.92 -13.05 -5.68
C HIS A 135 -13.76 -12.04 -5.72
N TYR A 136 -14.07 -10.75 -5.87
CA TYR A 136 -13.08 -9.68 -6.13
C TYR A 136 -12.68 -8.88 -4.89
N ALA A 137 -13.20 -9.27 -3.73
CA ALA A 137 -12.81 -8.72 -2.45
C ALA A 137 -12.72 -9.86 -1.45
N LEU A 138 -11.61 -9.94 -0.72
CA LEU A 138 -11.37 -11.02 0.24
C LEU A 138 -10.82 -10.46 1.55
N LEU A 139 -10.98 -11.23 2.62
CA LEU A 139 -10.19 -11.09 3.83
C LEU A 139 -9.14 -12.20 3.89
N GLY A 140 -8.12 -11.99 4.70
CA GLY A 140 -7.14 -13.02 5.03
C GLY A 140 -5.93 -12.44 5.72
N ASN A 141 -4.75 -12.91 5.35
CA ASN A 141 -3.51 -12.59 6.04
C ASN A 141 -2.34 -12.37 5.09
N PHE A 142 -1.34 -11.67 5.60
CA PHE A 142 -0.08 -11.45 4.90
C PHE A 142 1.13 -11.77 5.78
N PHE A 143 2.24 -12.10 5.12
CA PHE A 143 3.57 -12.21 5.70
C PHE A 143 4.56 -11.51 4.79
N GLU A 144 5.39 -10.62 5.31
CA GLU A 144 6.55 -10.11 4.60
C GLU A 144 7.55 -11.25 4.39
N VAL A 145 8.09 -11.33 3.19
CA VAL A 145 9.01 -12.38 2.76
C VAL A 145 10.19 -11.78 2.02
N ASP A 146 11.27 -12.55 1.92
CA ASP A 146 12.39 -12.18 1.06
C ASP A 146 11.94 -12.13 -0.41
N CYS A 147 12.32 -11.07 -1.12
CA CYS A 147 11.92 -10.88 -2.52
C CYS A 147 12.52 -11.91 -3.47
N SER A 148 13.44 -12.79 -3.04
CA SER A 148 13.81 -13.98 -3.81
C SER A 148 12.64 -14.95 -4.06
N LEU A 149 11.54 -14.82 -3.31
CA LEU A 149 10.30 -15.56 -3.56
C LEU A 149 9.38 -14.87 -4.58
N TRP A 150 9.63 -13.60 -4.89
CA TRP A 150 8.88 -12.86 -5.90
C TRP A 150 9.49 -13.09 -7.28
N VAL A 151 8.63 -13.31 -8.28
CA VAL A 151 9.06 -13.53 -9.68
C VAL A 151 8.74 -12.30 -10.49
N GLY A 152 9.77 -11.54 -10.84
CA GLY A 152 9.66 -10.35 -11.66
C GLY A 152 10.99 -9.58 -11.71
N SER A 153 10.92 -8.37 -12.24
CA SER A 153 12.01 -7.40 -12.26
C SER A 153 11.46 -5.99 -12.10
N ASP A 154 12.27 -5.12 -11.50
CA ASP A 154 11.99 -3.71 -11.38
C ASP A 154 12.22 -3.02 -12.74
N GLY A 155 11.29 -2.14 -13.11
CA GLY A 155 11.41 -1.26 -14.27
C GLY A 155 12.35 -0.08 -14.04
N PRO A 156 12.47 0.84 -15.02
CA PRO A 156 13.21 2.07 -14.81
C PRO A 156 12.49 3.00 -13.81
N GLU A 157 13.26 3.84 -13.14
CA GLU A 157 12.72 4.96 -12.37
C GLU A 157 11.95 5.93 -13.29
N LEU A 158 10.72 6.27 -12.89
CA LEU A 158 9.86 7.19 -13.62
C LEU A 158 10.16 8.67 -13.30
N TRP A 159 10.76 8.93 -12.13
CA TRP A 159 11.08 10.27 -11.64
C TRP A 159 12.23 10.24 -10.62
N GLU A 160 12.91 11.37 -10.46
CA GLU A 160 14.00 11.52 -9.49
C GLU A 160 13.50 11.34 -8.06
N GLY A 161 14.09 10.38 -7.33
CA GLY A 161 13.67 10.02 -5.97
C GLY A 161 12.71 8.84 -5.91
N ALA A 162 12.38 8.22 -7.05
CA ALA A 162 11.71 6.92 -7.09
C ALA A 162 12.54 5.91 -6.27
N CYS A 163 11.87 4.99 -5.60
CA CYS A 163 12.56 4.05 -4.72
C CYS A 163 11.83 2.72 -4.66
N ILE A 164 12.58 1.65 -4.88
CA ILE A 164 12.23 0.27 -4.59
C ILE A 164 13.43 -0.33 -3.87
N ASN A 165 13.21 -0.96 -2.72
CA ASN A 165 14.27 -1.70 -2.03
C ASN A 165 13.83 -3.12 -1.70
N SER A 166 13.98 -4.01 -2.69
CA SER A 166 13.70 -5.45 -2.59
C SER A 166 14.72 -6.24 -1.77
N THR A 167 15.80 -5.59 -1.32
CA THR A 167 16.86 -6.20 -0.50
C THR A 167 16.83 -5.76 0.97
N ALA A 168 15.84 -4.94 1.34
CA ALA A 168 15.66 -4.53 2.72
C ALA A 168 15.44 -5.75 3.63
N GLY A 169 15.97 -5.70 4.85
CA GLY A 169 15.53 -6.64 5.87
C GLY A 169 14.02 -6.50 6.12
N LEU A 170 13.39 -7.54 6.67
CA LEU A 170 11.97 -7.51 7.01
C LEU A 170 11.68 -6.48 8.11
N TRP A 171 10.47 -5.92 8.13
CA TRP A 171 10.02 -5.08 9.23
C TRP A 171 9.98 -5.83 10.57
N PRO A 172 10.14 -5.12 11.71
CA PRO A 172 10.40 -3.68 11.82
C PRO A 172 11.90 -3.31 11.71
N ASP A 173 12.80 -4.29 11.67
CA ASP A 173 14.23 -4.07 11.86
C ASP A 173 14.96 -3.66 10.57
N GLY A 174 14.43 -4.05 9.41
CA GLY A 174 15.05 -3.75 8.13
C GLY A 174 14.70 -2.38 7.58
N VAL A 175 15.72 -1.69 7.09
CA VAL A 175 15.61 -0.34 6.52
C VAL A 175 15.41 -0.44 5.01
N GLY A 176 14.23 -0.02 4.55
CA GLY A 176 13.89 0.09 3.13
C GLY A 176 13.98 1.53 2.64
N CYS A 177 13.09 1.92 1.73
CA CYS A 177 12.85 3.33 1.42
C CYS A 177 12.43 4.11 2.68
N ALA A 178 12.65 5.43 2.72
CA ALA A 178 12.28 6.24 3.88
C ALA A 178 10.78 6.55 3.88
N ASN A 179 10.16 6.54 5.06
CA ASN A 179 8.82 7.10 5.22
C ASN A 179 8.85 8.61 4.99
N GLN A 180 7.81 9.15 4.37
CA GLN A 180 7.69 10.56 4.00
C GLN A 180 6.45 11.20 4.63
N GLY A 181 6.56 12.46 5.05
CA GLY A 181 5.44 13.18 5.65
C GLY A 181 4.95 12.57 6.97
N ALA A 182 3.72 12.91 7.35
CA ALA A 182 3.05 12.38 8.53
C ALA A 182 1.99 11.36 8.12
N ALA A 183 1.87 10.28 8.89
CA ALA A 183 0.82 9.30 8.72
C ALA A 183 -0.58 9.96 8.78
N PRO A 184 -1.59 9.43 8.04
CA PRO A 184 -2.93 9.98 8.05
C PRO A 184 -3.53 9.95 9.46
N GLY A 185 -4.13 11.07 9.88
CA GLY A 185 -4.62 11.27 11.25
C GLY A 185 -3.52 11.50 12.31
N GLY A 186 -2.25 11.43 11.93
CA GLY A 186 -1.12 11.82 12.79
C GLY A 186 -0.90 13.32 12.78
N THR A 187 -0.45 13.88 13.91
CA THR A 187 0.09 15.23 13.92
C THR A 187 1.48 15.21 13.29
N ALA A 188 1.75 16.15 12.38
CA ALA A 188 3.10 16.34 11.87
C ALA A 188 4.08 16.56 13.04
N PRO A 189 5.29 15.99 13.00
CA PRO A 189 6.33 16.38 13.94
C PRO A 189 6.49 17.90 13.92
N PRO A 190 6.75 18.58 15.05
CA PRO A 190 6.97 20.02 15.05
C PRO A 190 8.18 20.33 14.17
N THR A 191 7.92 20.87 12.98
CA THR A 191 8.96 21.36 12.09
C THR A 191 9.64 22.54 12.77
N THR A 192 10.93 22.42 13.09
CA THR A 192 11.72 23.58 13.48
C THR A 192 11.81 24.50 12.26
N PRO A 193 11.40 25.78 12.33
CA PRO A 193 11.37 26.64 11.16
C PRO A 193 12.79 27.06 10.81
N THR A 194 13.37 26.44 9.80
CA THR A 194 14.47 27.04 9.03
C THR A 194 13.93 27.46 7.67
N SER A 195 13.61 28.74 7.55
CA SER A 195 13.56 29.49 6.29
C SER A 195 14.62 30.61 6.39
N PRO A 196 15.08 31.23 5.28
CA PRO A 196 14.43 31.30 3.97
C PRO A 196 15.36 31.22 2.72
N ALA A 197 14.80 30.98 1.54
CA ALA A 197 15.01 31.80 0.32
C ALA A 197 14.14 31.26 -0.83
N GLY A 198 13.44 32.17 -1.51
CA GLY A 198 12.36 31.84 -2.43
C GLY A 198 12.75 31.43 -3.85
N SER A 199 11.75 30.91 -4.55
CA SER A 199 11.50 31.08 -5.99
C SER A 199 10.01 30.78 -6.22
N ALA A 200 9.38 31.60 -7.06
CA ALA A 200 7.94 31.64 -7.33
C ALA A 200 7.37 30.32 -7.90
N PRO A 201 6.05 30.05 -7.78
CA PRO A 201 5.44 28.89 -8.40
C PRO A 201 5.23 29.14 -9.90
N THR A 202 5.84 28.32 -10.75
CA THR A 202 5.37 28.12 -12.13
C THR A 202 4.20 27.15 -12.09
N SER A 203 3.03 27.69 -12.42
CA SER A 203 1.82 26.93 -12.70
C SER A 203 2.08 25.90 -13.81
N SER A 204 2.00 24.62 -13.48
CA SER A 204 1.65 23.58 -14.44
C SER A 204 0.47 22.80 -13.86
N THR A 205 -0.65 22.92 -14.54
CA THR A 205 -1.86 22.13 -14.31
C THR A 205 -1.54 20.72 -14.78
N GLN A 206 -1.14 19.83 -13.87
CA GLN A 206 -1.09 18.40 -14.17
C GLN A 206 -2.44 17.75 -13.84
N SER A 207 -2.85 16.93 -14.79
CA SER A 207 -4.18 16.42 -15.02
C SER A 207 -4.60 15.40 -13.97
N ILE A 208 -5.61 15.74 -13.18
CA ILE A 208 -6.35 14.88 -12.23
C ILE A 208 -7.25 13.83 -12.92
N TYR A 209 -6.82 13.25 -14.04
CA TYR A 209 -7.61 12.23 -14.76
C TYR A 209 -6.95 10.86 -14.69
N GLY A 210 -7.21 10.17 -13.59
CA GLY A 210 -7.31 8.72 -13.50
C GLY A 210 -8.57 8.42 -12.71
N GLN A 211 -9.72 8.32 -13.41
CA GLN A 211 -10.99 8.04 -12.76
C GLN A 211 -10.99 6.60 -12.25
N TRP A 212 -11.03 6.47 -10.93
CA TRP A 212 -11.23 5.24 -10.18
C TRP A 212 -12.66 4.73 -10.44
N PHE A 213 -12.80 3.83 -11.42
CA PHE A 213 -14.01 3.03 -11.52
C PHE A 213 -13.88 1.88 -10.54
N VAL A 214 -14.50 2.02 -9.37
CA VAL A 214 -14.99 0.87 -8.63
C VAL A 214 -16.00 0.19 -9.57
N VAL A 215 -15.61 -0.95 -10.14
CA VAL A 215 -16.58 -1.82 -10.80
C VAL A 215 -17.39 -2.48 -9.68
N LEU A 216 -18.43 -1.78 -9.22
CA LEU A 216 -19.53 -2.38 -8.50
C LEU A 216 -20.25 -3.31 -9.49
N LEU A 217 -19.98 -4.61 -9.41
CA LEU A 217 -20.86 -5.66 -9.94
C LEU A 217 -21.68 -6.24 -8.81
#